data_AF-A0A0L0V9E5-F1
#
_entry.id   AF-A0A0L0V9E5-F1
#
_cell.length_a   1.000
_cell.length_b   1.000
_cell.length_c   1.000
_cell.angle_alpha   90.00
_cell.angle_beta   90.00
_cell.angle_gamma   90.00
#
_symmetry.space_group_name_H-M   'P 1'
#
loop_
_entity.id
_entity.type
_entity.pdbx_description
1 polymer ?
#
loop_
_entity_poly.entity_id
_entity_poly.type
_entity_poly.pdbx_seq_one_letter_code
_entity_poly.pdbx_strand_id
1 'polypeptide(L)'
;MTQVPDKIPKSTSDVHLLASLPLLPVPIGAEPLRNVLDAFGSAVAVQVAEILGLPLSDPNDLLRSKTVGSKIKYEFKINHWIQPAKAEGSLVKFEMDSQTLCRTVSHQVNELPHLSAKEIGGGCGINSSGINPSTGKKKKVVLEFSSPNIAKKIMQHLLDVYTKINKDMEGEEKAILGQKAHDFFKSMEEGDPKPVALWEQFRDYSIKQYKQDYAGLHIKFDVYSGQSQVSHESMNVALKLLKEKGIAIKYHVTLICDLNAYKLGRTIIRKRDGTNLYITRDIREAIQRYEKYKFDKMIHVVASRQDLHLAQFVKVLDRMGA
;
A
#
# COMPACT_ATOMS: atom_id res chain seq x y z
N MET A 1 18.58 -52.82 1.05
CA MET A 1 17.32 -52.78 1.80
C MET A 1 17.56 -51.97 3.06
N THR A 2 17.36 -50.66 2.98
CA THR A 2 17.55 -49.73 4.10
C THR A 2 16.21 -49.62 4.81
N GLN A 3 16.18 -50.06 6.08
CA GLN A 3 14.98 -50.03 6.91
C GLN A 3 14.50 -48.59 7.09
N VAL A 4 13.27 -48.33 6.67
CA VAL A 4 12.52 -47.10 6.97
C VAL A 4 12.28 -47.08 8.48
N PRO A 5 12.69 -46.05 9.23
CA PRO A 5 12.39 -45.99 10.64
C PRO A 5 10.88 -45.89 10.85
N ASP A 6 10.37 -46.86 11.60
CA ASP A 6 8.98 -47.04 11.96
C ASP A 6 8.45 -45.83 12.75
N LYS A 7 7.24 -45.42 12.35
CA LYS A 7 6.29 -44.56 13.09
C LYS A 7 6.74 -43.11 13.34
N ILE A 8 6.34 -42.24 12.40
CA ILE A 8 6.04 -40.83 12.71
C ILE A 8 4.95 -40.83 13.80
N PRO A 9 5.16 -40.25 14.99
CA PRO A 9 4.16 -40.23 16.04
C PRO A 9 2.93 -39.45 15.58
N LYS A 10 1.82 -40.18 15.39
CA LYS A 10 0.47 -39.62 15.23
C LYS A 10 -0.02 -39.16 16.60
N SER A 11 0.29 -37.94 17.01
CA SER A 11 -0.41 -37.33 18.15
C SER A 11 -0.74 -35.88 17.85
N THR A 12 -2.01 -35.63 17.59
CA THR A 12 -2.68 -34.33 17.48
C THR A 12 -2.94 -33.68 18.85
N SER A 13 -2.22 -34.08 19.90
CA SER A 13 -2.42 -33.61 21.28
C SER A 13 -1.90 -32.19 21.56
N ASP A 14 -1.17 -31.59 20.63
CA ASP A 14 -0.34 -30.42 20.91
C ASP A 14 -0.97 -29.10 20.44
N VAL A 15 -2.25 -29.13 20.00
CA VAL A 15 -3.09 -27.92 19.96
C VAL A 15 -3.12 -27.26 21.35
N HIS A 16 -2.93 -28.08 22.40
CA HIS A 16 -2.72 -27.61 23.76
C HIS A 16 -1.39 -26.90 23.99
N LEU A 17 -0.32 -27.04 23.21
CA LEU A 17 0.97 -26.39 23.52
C LEU A 17 0.94 -24.86 23.35
N LEU A 18 0.14 -24.35 22.41
CA LEU A 18 -0.13 -22.91 22.27
C LEU A 18 -1.24 -22.45 23.23
N ALA A 19 -2.21 -23.31 23.56
CA ALA A 19 -3.30 -23.02 24.48
C ALA A 19 -2.94 -23.21 25.98
N SER A 20 -1.85 -23.93 26.27
CA SER A 20 -1.25 -24.16 27.60
C SER A 20 -0.19 -23.12 27.93
N LEU A 21 0.09 -22.20 27.00
CA LEU A 21 0.83 -21.00 27.34
C LEU A 21 0.01 -20.25 28.38
N PRO A 22 0.62 -19.72 29.45
CA PRO A 22 -0.05 -18.71 30.26
C PRO A 22 -0.60 -17.64 29.30
N LEU A 23 -1.77 -17.09 29.58
CA LEU A 23 -2.31 -15.94 28.84
C LEU A 23 -1.27 -14.81 28.92
N LEU A 24 -0.33 -14.80 27.98
CA LEU A 24 0.74 -13.82 27.94
C LEU A 24 0.03 -12.47 27.68
N PRO A 25 0.34 -11.42 28.45
CA PRO A 25 0.01 -10.06 28.04
C PRO A 25 0.54 -9.87 26.62
N VAL A 26 -0.37 -9.82 25.65
CA VAL A 26 -0.01 -9.71 24.24
C VAL A 26 0.20 -8.21 23.96
N PRO A 27 1.39 -7.80 23.48
CA PRO A 27 1.61 -6.42 23.06
C PRO A 27 0.57 -5.99 22.02
N ILE A 28 0.19 -4.70 22.01
CA ILE A 28 -0.79 -4.19 21.04
C ILE A 28 -0.29 -4.46 19.61
N GLY A 29 -1.04 -5.27 18.84
CA GLY A 29 -0.70 -5.64 17.47
C GLY A 29 0.04 -6.98 17.29
N ALA A 30 0.48 -7.62 18.37
CA ALA A 30 1.08 -8.95 18.32
C ALA A 30 -0.01 -10.04 18.24
N GLU A 31 0.26 -11.14 17.51
CA GLU A 31 -0.61 -12.31 17.46
C GLU A 31 0.16 -13.62 17.73
N PRO A 32 0.43 -13.96 18.99
CA PRO A 32 1.19 -15.14 19.39
C PRO A 32 0.68 -16.48 18.83
N LEU A 33 -0.62 -16.59 18.55
CA LEU A 33 -1.23 -17.81 18.00
C LEU A 33 -0.95 -18.02 16.50
N ARG A 34 -0.57 -16.96 15.78
CA ARG A 34 -0.36 -16.97 14.32
C ARG A 34 1.04 -16.50 13.90
N ASN A 35 1.84 -15.99 14.84
CA ASN A 35 3.22 -15.62 14.63
C ASN A 35 4.08 -16.15 15.79
N VAL A 36 4.93 -17.13 15.48
CA VAL A 36 5.82 -17.77 16.47
C VAL A 36 6.80 -16.77 17.06
N LEU A 37 7.22 -15.75 16.30
CA LEU A 37 8.10 -14.70 16.81
C LEU A 37 7.38 -13.76 17.77
N ASP A 38 6.08 -13.51 17.58
CA ASP A 38 5.27 -12.73 18.53
C ASP A 38 5.07 -13.51 19.83
N ALA A 39 4.86 -14.83 19.75
CA ALA A 39 4.79 -15.70 20.92
C ALA A 39 6.12 -15.72 21.69
N PHE A 40 7.23 -15.85 20.96
CA PHE A 40 8.57 -15.79 21.54
C PHE A 40 8.84 -14.43 22.20
N GLY A 41 8.60 -13.33 21.49
CA GLY A 41 8.77 -11.97 22.00
C GLY A 41 7.93 -11.69 23.23
N SER A 42 6.67 -12.14 23.24
CA SER A 42 5.78 -12.00 24.40
C SER A 42 6.28 -12.81 25.60
N ALA A 43 6.75 -14.05 25.37
CA ALA A 43 7.28 -14.89 26.44
C ALA A 43 8.58 -14.35 27.05
N VAL A 44 9.45 -13.74 26.23
CA VAL A 44 10.64 -13.01 26.70
C VAL A 44 10.23 -11.75 27.48
N ALA A 45 9.34 -10.94 26.93
CA ALA A 45 8.93 -9.66 27.51
C ALA A 45 8.32 -9.83 28.92
N VAL A 46 7.48 -10.85 29.13
CA VAL A 46 6.88 -11.15 30.44
C VAL A 46 7.95 -11.44 31.49
N GLN A 47 8.87 -12.36 31.20
CA GLN A 47 9.91 -12.72 32.16
C GLN A 47 10.88 -11.57 32.43
N VAL A 48 11.24 -10.81 31.39
CA VAL A 48 12.11 -9.64 31.56
C VAL A 48 11.43 -8.55 32.38
N ALA A 49 10.13 -8.31 32.17
CA ALA A 49 9.35 -7.36 32.96
C ALA A 49 9.26 -7.78 34.44
N GLU A 50 9.06 -9.07 34.72
CA GLU A 50 9.07 -9.62 36.09
C GLU A 50 10.43 -9.42 36.78
N ILE A 51 11.54 -9.72 36.10
CA ILE A 51 12.91 -9.55 36.62
C ILE A 51 13.22 -8.08 36.93
N LEU A 52 12.68 -7.15 36.14
CA LEU A 52 12.95 -5.72 36.26
C LEU A 52 11.92 -4.95 37.08
N GLY A 53 10.79 -5.57 37.42
CA GLY A 53 9.68 -4.93 38.13
C GLY A 53 9.04 -3.79 37.32
N LEU A 54 9.04 -3.90 35.99
CA LEU A 54 8.50 -2.87 35.08
C LEU A 54 7.08 -3.22 34.63
N PRO A 55 6.18 -2.22 34.47
CA PRO A 55 4.87 -2.47 33.88
C PRO A 55 5.00 -2.88 32.41
N LEU A 56 4.21 -3.88 32.00
CA LEU A 56 4.24 -4.55 30.70
C LEU A 56 3.68 -3.72 29.51
N SER A 57 3.79 -2.40 29.53
CA SER A 57 3.12 -1.52 28.56
C SER A 57 3.81 -1.43 27.18
N ASP A 58 5.14 -1.52 27.10
CA ASP A 58 5.87 -1.50 25.82
C ASP A 58 7.13 -2.40 25.88
N PRO A 59 7.21 -3.48 25.07
CA PRO A 59 8.40 -4.32 24.96
C PRO A 59 9.67 -3.58 24.52
N ASN A 60 9.53 -2.37 23.93
CA ASN A 60 10.65 -1.58 23.43
C ASN A 60 11.30 -0.66 24.48
N ASP A 61 10.71 -0.49 25.67
CA ASP A 61 11.24 0.39 26.73
C ASP A 61 12.47 -0.19 27.47
N LEU A 62 12.91 -1.38 27.09
CA LEU A 62 13.86 -2.21 27.84
C LEU A 62 15.33 -2.07 27.42
N LEU A 63 15.85 -0.88 27.12
CA LEU A 63 17.27 -0.73 26.77
C LEU A 63 17.88 0.60 27.20
N ARG A 64 18.65 0.58 28.31
CA ARG A 64 19.90 1.35 28.56
C ARG A 64 20.45 1.11 29.98
N SER A 65 21.06 -0.05 30.24
CA SER A 65 21.97 -0.23 31.40
C SER A 65 22.74 -1.55 31.31
N LYS A 66 24.08 -1.51 31.43
CA LYS A 66 24.93 -2.72 31.51
C LYS A 66 24.61 -3.58 32.75
N THR A 67 24.07 -2.96 33.80
CA THR A 67 23.71 -3.62 35.06
C THR A 67 22.46 -4.50 34.89
N VAL A 68 21.55 -4.10 33.99
CA VAL A 68 20.30 -4.81 33.68
C VAL A 68 20.57 -6.14 32.95
N GLY A 69 21.53 -6.15 32.02
CA GLY A 69 21.85 -7.35 31.24
C GLY A 69 22.39 -8.51 32.09
N SER A 70 23.24 -8.22 33.08
CA SER A 70 23.73 -9.23 34.01
C SER A 70 22.62 -9.78 34.90
N LYS A 71 21.73 -8.93 35.42
CA LYS A 71 20.58 -9.36 36.24
C LYS A 71 19.68 -10.31 35.47
N ILE A 72 19.33 -9.96 34.23
CA ILE A 72 18.52 -10.80 33.35
C ILE A 72 19.22 -12.14 33.11
N LYS A 73 20.52 -12.15 32.80
CA LYS A 73 21.26 -13.41 32.57
C LYS A 73 21.16 -14.42 33.72
N TYR A 74 21.21 -13.96 34.97
CA TYR A 74 21.19 -14.84 36.14
C TYR A 74 19.77 -15.21 36.60
N GLU A 75 18.80 -14.31 36.45
CA GLU A 75 17.43 -14.51 36.94
C GLU A 75 16.48 -15.10 35.88
N PHE A 76 16.87 -15.09 34.59
CA PHE A 76 16.04 -15.62 33.50
C PHE A 76 15.86 -17.14 33.60
N LYS A 77 14.61 -17.59 33.65
CA LYS A 77 14.27 -19.01 33.77
C LYS A 77 14.18 -19.65 32.40
N ILE A 78 15.04 -20.64 32.17
CA ILE A 78 14.98 -21.50 30.98
C ILE A 78 13.63 -22.22 30.97
N ASN A 79 12.98 -22.26 29.81
CA ASN A 79 11.76 -23.03 29.60
C ASN A 79 11.85 -23.78 28.26
N HIS A 80 10.82 -24.56 27.92
CA HIS A 80 10.79 -25.36 26.69
C HIS A 80 10.77 -24.52 25.39
N TRP A 81 10.63 -23.20 25.48
CA TRP A 81 10.65 -22.28 24.34
C TRP A 81 11.96 -21.53 24.21
N ILE A 82 12.59 -21.14 25.32
CA ILE A 82 13.67 -20.15 25.34
C ILE A 82 14.91 -20.78 25.98
N GLN A 83 16.00 -20.79 25.22
CA GLN A 83 17.33 -21.17 25.68
C GLN A 83 17.89 -20.17 26.70
N PRO A 84 18.97 -20.50 27.42
CA PRO A 84 19.56 -19.60 28.40
C PRO A 84 19.92 -18.24 27.78
N ALA A 85 19.54 -17.15 28.45
CA ALA A 85 19.87 -15.80 28.00
C ALA A 85 21.39 -15.59 27.98
N LYS A 86 21.92 -15.05 26.88
CA LYS A 86 23.35 -14.75 26.71
C LYS A 86 23.54 -13.24 26.77
N ALA A 87 24.26 -12.75 27.78
CA ALA A 87 24.63 -11.33 27.83
C ALA A 87 25.88 -11.08 26.96
N GLU A 88 25.75 -10.16 26.00
CA GLU A 88 26.82 -9.68 25.12
C GLU A 88 26.97 -8.16 25.31
N GLY A 89 27.85 -7.77 26.24
CA GLY A 89 28.08 -6.36 26.56
C GLY A 89 26.85 -5.68 27.17
N SER A 90 26.24 -4.74 26.45
CA SER A 90 25.01 -4.04 26.87
C SER A 90 23.73 -4.67 26.33
N LEU A 91 23.84 -5.74 25.55
CA LEU A 91 22.71 -6.45 24.94
C LEU A 91 22.50 -7.80 25.63
N VAL A 92 21.26 -8.27 25.64
CA VAL A 92 20.90 -9.63 26.05
C VAL A 92 20.33 -10.33 24.84
N LYS A 93 20.91 -11.46 24.47
CA LYS A 93 20.48 -12.32 23.39
C LYS A 93 19.63 -13.46 23.94
N PHE A 94 18.45 -13.62 23.36
CA PHE A 94 17.56 -14.75 23.61
C PHE A 94 17.55 -15.65 22.37
N GLU A 95 17.66 -16.95 22.57
CA GLU A 95 17.60 -17.94 21.50
C GLU A 95 16.39 -18.84 21.76
N MET A 96 15.60 -19.11 20.72
CA MET A 96 14.48 -20.04 20.84
C MET A 96 15.00 -21.47 20.70
N ASP A 97 14.35 -22.41 21.39
CA ASP A 97 14.67 -23.82 21.22
C ASP A 97 14.30 -24.31 19.81
N SER A 98 15.26 -24.94 19.13
CA SER A 98 15.10 -25.39 17.75
C SER A 98 14.06 -26.48 17.58
N GLN A 99 13.87 -27.37 18.56
CA GLN A 99 12.86 -28.43 18.45
C GLN A 99 11.46 -27.83 18.56
N THR A 100 11.27 -26.93 19.52
CA THR A 100 10.00 -26.21 19.69
C THR A 100 9.70 -25.34 18.47
N LEU A 101 10.69 -24.61 17.92
CA LEU A 101 10.54 -23.85 16.67
C LEU A 101 10.05 -24.73 15.51
N CYS A 102 10.79 -25.81 15.24
CA CYS A 102 10.49 -26.71 14.13
C CYS A 102 9.09 -27.32 14.27
N ARG A 103 8.69 -27.73 15.49
CA ARG A 103 7.36 -28.28 15.75
C ARG A 103 6.27 -27.23 15.53
N THR A 104 6.37 -26.06 16.14
CA THR A 104 5.35 -25.01 16.06
C THR A 104 5.17 -24.51 14.64
N VAL A 105 6.26 -24.24 13.92
CA VAL A 105 6.21 -23.79 12.52
C VAL A 105 5.67 -24.88 11.61
N SER A 106 6.11 -26.14 11.75
CA SER A 106 5.61 -27.24 10.91
C SER A 106 4.13 -27.48 11.13
N HIS A 107 3.66 -27.44 12.38
CA HIS A 107 2.25 -27.54 12.71
C HIS A 107 1.45 -26.38 12.11
N GLN A 108 1.95 -25.15 12.22
CA GLN A 108 1.30 -23.98 11.66
C GLN A 108 1.17 -24.05 10.13
N VAL A 109 2.24 -24.47 9.45
CA VAL A 109 2.26 -24.64 7.98
C VAL A 109 1.35 -25.79 7.54
N ASN A 110 1.17 -26.83 8.36
CA ASN A 110 0.27 -27.93 8.07
C ASN A 110 -1.21 -27.56 8.32
N GLU A 111 -1.55 -27.09 9.51
CA GLU A 111 -2.94 -26.96 9.96
C GLU A 111 -3.65 -25.71 9.40
N LEU A 112 -2.99 -24.54 9.38
CA LEU A 112 -3.66 -23.29 9.02
C LEU A 112 -4.22 -23.30 7.58
N PRO A 113 -3.52 -23.83 6.55
CA PRO A 113 -4.09 -23.94 5.21
C PRO A 113 -5.36 -24.80 5.15
N HIS A 114 -5.45 -25.85 5.96
CA HIS A 114 -6.62 -26.74 6.03
C HIS A 114 -7.81 -26.10 6.75
N LEU A 115 -7.56 -25.27 7.77
CA LEU A 115 -8.59 -24.52 8.47
C LEU A 115 -9.21 -23.42 7.60
N SER A 116 -8.39 -22.65 6.86
CA SER A 116 -8.86 -21.56 6.00
C SER A 116 -9.74 -22.02 4.83
N ALA A 117 -9.58 -23.24 4.35
CA ALA A 117 -10.42 -23.80 3.30
C ALA A 117 -11.90 -23.97 3.75
N LYS A 118 -12.13 -24.27 5.03
CA LYS A 118 -13.48 -24.44 5.59
C LYS A 118 -14.21 -23.12 5.83
N GLU A 119 -13.51 -22.05 6.20
CA GLU A 119 -14.12 -20.75 6.54
C GLU A 119 -14.44 -19.90 5.31
N ILE A 120 -13.70 -20.08 4.20
CA ILE A 120 -13.75 -19.19 3.02
C ILE A 120 -14.49 -19.86 1.83
N GLY A 121 -14.98 -21.09 1.98
CA GLY A 121 -15.84 -21.75 0.98
C GLY A 121 -15.14 -22.04 -0.36
N GLY A 122 -13.83 -22.28 -0.35
CA GLY A 122 -13.03 -22.59 -1.54
C GLY A 122 -12.19 -23.86 -1.36
N GLY A 123 -11.98 -24.61 -2.45
CA GLY A 123 -11.11 -25.79 -2.47
C GLY A 123 -9.68 -25.52 -1.99
N CYS A 124 -8.94 -26.60 -1.72
CA CYS A 124 -7.59 -26.65 -1.13
C CYS A 124 -6.79 -25.33 -1.02
N GLY A 125 -6.54 -24.90 0.23
CA GLY A 125 -5.28 -24.28 0.64
C GLY A 125 -5.04 -22.85 0.18
N ILE A 126 -5.75 -21.88 0.77
CA ILE A 126 -5.19 -20.52 0.87
C ILE A 126 -4.14 -20.58 1.99
N ASN A 127 -2.89 -20.22 1.71
CA ASN A 127 -1.89 -20.13 2.77
C ASN A 127 -2.28 -19.00 3.73
N SER A 128 -2.78 -19.37 4.91
CA SER A 128 -3.12 -18.44 5.98
C SER A 128 -2.05 -18.34 7.07
N SER A 129 -0.93 -19.04 6.92
CA SER A 129 0.26 -18.81 7.75
C SER A 129 0.78 -17.39 7.51
N GLY A 130 0.97 -16.63 8.59
CA GLY A 130 1.35 -15.22 8.52
C GLY A 130 0.21 -14.22 8.27
N ILE A 131 -1.06 -14.67 8.20
CA ILE A 131 -2.20 -13.73 8.16
C ILE A 131 -2.58 -13.32 9.59
N ASN A 132 -2.54 -12.02 9.85
CA ASN A 132 -3.02 -11.40 11.08
C ASN A 132 -4.43 -10.80 10.87
N PRO A 133 -5.52 -11.49 11.26
CA PRO A 133 -6.89 -11.04 11.04
C PRO A 133 -7.34 -9.90 11.97
N SER A 134 -6.61 -9.61 13.05
CA SER A 134 -6.91 -8.44 13.89
C SER A 134 -6.41 -7.14 13.25
N THR A 135 -5.29 -7.20 12.54
CA THR A 135 -4.68 -6.05 11.87
C THR A 135 -5.47 -5.67 10.62
N GLY A 136 -6.06 -4.47 10.63
CA GLY A 136 -6.84 -3.95 9.49
C GLY A 136 -8.29 -4.43 9.44
N LYS A 137 -8.81 -5.07 10.50
CA LYS A 137 -10.23 -5.49 10.56
C LYS A 137 -11.15 -4.28 10.35
N LYS A 138 -12.07 -4.39 9.38
CA LYS A 138 -13.00 -3.33 8.93
C LYS A 138 -12.34 -2.07 8.35
N LYS A 139 -11.04 -2.11 8.04
CA LYS A 139 -10.35 -0.99 7.38
C LYS A 139 -10.43 -1.14 5.87
N LYS A 140 -10.69 -0.04 5.17
CA LYS A 140 -10.72 0.04 3.71
C LYS A 140 -9.46 0.72 3.20
N VAL A 141 -8.78 0.08 2.26
CA VAL A 141 -7.59 0.64 1.61
C VAL A 141 -7.85 0.81 0.12
N VAL A 142 -7.54 1.98 -0.41
CA VAL A 142 -7.47 2.21 -1.86
C VAL A 142 -6.00 2.15 -2.29
N LEU A 143 -5.66 1.18 -3.13
CA LEU A 143 -4.33 1.04 -3.70
C LEU A 143 -4.36 1.45 -5.18
N GLU A 144 -3.68 2.54 -5.51
CA GLU A 144 -3.47 2.96 -6.89
C GLU A 144 -2.06 2.56 -7.34
N PHE A 145 -1.97 1.79 -8.43
CA PHE A 145 -0.69 1.35 -8.97
C PHE A 145 -0.75 1.13 -10.49
N SER A 146 0.42 1.08 -11.11
CA SER A 146 0.66 0.95 -12.54
C SER A 146 0.26 2.18 -13.37
N SER A 147 -0.98 2.67 -13.25
CA SER A 147 -1.56 3.86 -13.90
C SER A 147 -0.90 4.24 -15.25
N PRO A 148 -0.84 3.32 -16.23
CA PRO A 148 -0.09 3.57 -17.46
C PRO A 148 -0.82 4.60 -18.32
N ASN A 149 -0.05 5.35 -19.12
CA ASN A 149 -0.66 6.16 -20.16
C ASN A 149 -1.24 5.23 -21.23
N ILE A 150 -2.57 5.21 -21.32
CA ILE A 150 -3.36 4.36 -22.22
C ILE A 150 -2.86 4.45 -23.68
N ALA A 151 -2.39 5.64 -24.07
CA ALA A 151 -1.86 5.88 -25.39
C ALA A 151 -0.71 4.90 -25.72
N LYS A 152 0.19 4.57 -24.79
CA LYS A 152 1.49 3.95 -25.12
C LYS A 152 1.48 2.48 -25.55
N LYS A 153 0.47 1.66 -25.24
CA LYS A 153 0.54 0.19 -25.46
C LYS A 153 -0.38 -0.37 -26.56
N ILE A 154 -1.49 0.29 -26.89
CA ILE A 154 -2.25 0.05 -28.15
C ILE A 154 -1.50 0.57 -29.39
N MET A 155 -0.43 1.30 -29.11
CA MET A 155 0.46 2.04 -29.97
C MET A 155 1.58 1.17 -30.54
N GLN A 156 1.28 0.05 -31.20
CA GLN A 156 2.13 -0.25 -32.36
C GLN A 156 1.49 0.48 -33.54
N HIS A 157 0.27 0.10 -33.92
CA HIS A 157 -0.42 0.76 -35.02
C HIS A 157 -0.71 2.26 -34.78
N LEU A 158 -1.18 2.66 -33.59
CA LEU A 158 -1.38 4.09 -33.30
C LEU A 158 -0.05 4.86 -33.18
N LEU A 159 1.04 4.20 -32.79
CA LEU A 159 2.37 4.83 -32.75
C LEU A 159 2.94 4.95 -34.14
N ASP A 160 2.69 3.97 -35.00
CA ASP A 160 3.02 4.01 -36.41
C ASP A 160 2.26 5.16 -37.06
N VAL A 161 0.95 5.31 -36.79
CA VAL A 161 0.15 6.46 -37.24
C VAL A 161 0.70 7.78 -36.70
N TYR A 162 1.01 7.86 -35.39
CA TYR A 162 1.58 9.07 -34.78
C TYR A 162 2.96 9.41 -35.35
N THR A 163 3.83 8.42 -35.52
CA THR A 163 5.18 8.58 -36.05
C THR A 163 5.14 8.94 -37.52
N LYS A 164 4.24 8.33 -38.29
CA LYS A 164 4.00 8.61 -39.70
C LYS A 164 3.47 10.04 -39.88
N ILE A 165 2.48 10.45 -39.10
CA ILE A 165 1.98 11.83 -39.08
C ILE A 165 3.11 12.84 -38.75
N ASN A 166 3.99 12.51 -37.82
CA ASN A 166 5.07 13.40 -37.40
C ASN A 166 6.29 13.43 -38.34
N LYS A 167 6.53 12.34 -39.09
CA LYS A 167 7.63 12.20 -40.05
C LYS A 167 7.25 12.62 -41.47
N ASP A 168 6.04 12.30 -41.92
CA ASP A 168 5.61 12.50 -43.31
C ASP A 168 5.09 13.92 -43.56
N MET A 169 4.91 14.74 -42.52
CA MET A 169 4.40 16.10 -42.65
C MET A 169 5.36 17.13 -42.06
N GLU A 170 5.75 18.09 -42.88
CA GLU A 170 6.60 19.24 -42.54
C GLU A 170 5.95 20.55 -43.01
N GLY A 171 6.42 21.69 -42.49
CA GLY A 171 5.94 23.01 -42.92
C GLY A 171 4.45 23.27 -42.63
N GLU A 172 3.74 23.84 -43.61
CA GLU A 172 2.35 24.29 -43.47
C GLU A 172 1.36 23.14 -43.24
N GLU A 173 1.58 21.97 -43.83
CA GLU A 173 0.69 20.81 -43.66
C GLU A 173 0.66 20.30 -42.22
N LYS A 174 1.83 20.32 -41.55
CA LYS A 174 1.93 19.98 -40.13
C LYS A 174 1.21 20.99 -39.25
N ALA A 175 1.28 22.28 -39.59
CA ALA A 175 0.56 23.33 -38.86
C ALA A 175 -0.97 23.15 -39.00
N ILE A 176 -1.46 22.87 -40.22
CA ILE A 176 -2.89 22.61 -40.47
C ILE A 176 -3.37 21.37 -39.71
N LEU A 177 -2.61 20.27 -39.72
CA LEU A 177 -3.00 19.09 -38.94
C LEU A 177 -2.93 19.35 -37.43
N GLY A 178 -1.91 20.06 -36.97
CA GLY A 178 -1.80 20.46 -35.56
C GLY A 178 -3.03 21.24 -35.11
N GLN A 179 -3.53 22.15 -35.95
CA GLN A 179 -4.78 22.87 -35.69
C GLN A 179 -5.98 21.91 -35.67
N LYS A 180 -6.13 21.02 -36.66
CA LYS A 180 -7.22 20.02 -36.67
C LYS A 180 -7.20 19.09 -35.44
N ALA A 181 -6.02 18.69 -34.99
CA ALA A 181 -5.87 17.88 -33.79
C ALA A 181 -6.26 18.65 -32.52
N HIS A 182 -5.89 19.94 -32.45
CA HIS A 182 -6.34 20.82 -31.38
C HIS A 182 -7.85 21.02 -31.39
N ASP A 183 -8.45 21.26 -32.55
CA ASP A 183 -9.90 21.43 -32.72
C ASP A 183 -10.65 20.14 -32.36
N PHE A 184 -10.12 18.96 -32.72
CA PHE A 184 -10.68 17.66 -32.34
C PHE A 184 -10.59 17.40 -30.83
N PHE A 185 -9.49 17.80 -30.20
CA PHE A 185 -9.35 17.71 -28.75
C PHE A 185 -10.34 18.66 -28.05
N LYS A 186 -10.47 19.88 -28.56
CA LYS A 186 -11.42 20.86 -28.04
C LYS A 186 -12.87 20.39 -28.16
N SER A 187 -13.28 19.83 -29.30
CA SER A 187 -14.64 19.30 -29.47
C SER A 187 -14.92 18.11 -28.54
N MET A 188 -13.91 17.29 -28.24
CA MET A 188 -13.99 16.24 -27.23
C MET A 188 -14.17 16.81 -25.82
N GLU A 189 -13.45 17.87 -25.45
CA GLU A 189 -13.62 18.56 -24.15
C GLU A 189 -14.98 19.24 -24.03
N GLU A 190 -15.54 19.75 -25.13
CA GLU A 190 -16.88 20.34 -25.21
C GLU A 190 -18.01 19.29 -25.21
N GLY A 191 -17.67 17.99 -25.29
CA GLY A 191 -18.61 16.88 -25.18
C GLY A 191 -19.32 16.51 -26.49
N ASP A 192 -18.73 16.81 -27.66
CA ASP A 192 -19.27 16.36 -28.95
C ASP A 192 -19.39 14.82 -28.98
N PRO A 193 -20.60 14.26 -29.20
CA PRO A 193 -20.83 12.82 -29.17
C PRO A 193 -19.91 12.01 -30.10
N LYS A 194 -19.51 12.56 -31.24
CA LYS A 194 -18.71 11.80 -32.24
C LYS A 194 -17.26 11.58 -31.78
N PRO A 195 -16.47 12.63 -31.46
CA PRO A 195 -15.14 12.48 -30.85
C PRO A 195 -15.15 11.68 -29.55
N VAL A 196 -16.15 11.90 -28.69
CA VAL A 196 -16.26 11.20 -27.41
C VAL A 196 -16.49 9.70 -27.62
N ALA A 197 -17.43 9.30 -28.48
CA ALA A 197 -17.68 7.89 -28.76
C ALA A 197 -16.44 7.19 -29.35
N LEU A 198 -15.70 7.85 -30.24
CA LEU A 198 -14.46 7.31 -30.79
C LEU A 198 -13.38 7.14 -29.70
N TRP A 199 -13.24 8.11 -28.80
CA TRP A 199 -12.33 8.02 -27.66
C TRP A 199 -12.73 6.89 -26.70
N GLU A 200 -14.02 6.72 -26.41
CA GLU A 200 -14.53 5.64 -25.57
C GLU A 200 -14.21 4.27 -26.17
N GLN A 201 -14.39 4.10 -27.48
CA GLN A 201 -13.99 2.88 -28.19
C GLN A 201 -12.51 2.58 -28.00
N PHE A 202 -11.63 3.56 -28.22
CA PHE A 202 -10.20 3.38 -28.00
C PHE A 202 -9.89 3.00 -26.54
N ARG A 203 -10.51 3.68 -25.58
CA ARG A 203 -10.35 3.39 -24.16
C ARG A 203 -10.79 1.95 -23.82
N ASP A 204 -11.90 1.49 -24.36
CA ASP A 204 -12.42 0.15 -24.07
C ASP A 204 -11.53 -0.96 -24.64
N TYR A 205 -11.03 -0.79 -25.87
CA TYR A 205 -10.01 -1.68 -26.43
C TYR A 205 -8.74 -1.71 -25.55
N SER A 206 -8.36 -0.56 -25.00
CA SER A 206 -7.21 -0.44 -24.09
C SER A 206 -7.39 -1.26 -22.84
N ILE A 207 -8.54 -1.06 -22.17
CA ILE A 207 -8.85 -1.72 -20.92
C ILE A 207 -8.94 -3.23 -21.14
N LYS A 208 -9.49 -3.68 -22.27
CA LYS A 208 -9.53 -5.10 -22.63
C LYS A 208 -8.13 -5.70 -22.75
N GLN A 209 -7.20 -5.04 -23.43
CA GLN A 209 -5.82 -5.51 -23.53
C GLN A 209 -5.12 -5.49 -22.16
N TYR A 210 -5.27 -4.41 -21.39
CA TYR A 210 -4.69 -4.31 -20.05
C TYR A 210 -5.19 -5.42 -19.12
N LYS A 211 -6.48 -5.75 -19.16
CA LYS A 211 -7.03 -6.88 -18.40
C LYS A 211 -6.31 -8.19 -18.70
N GLN A 212 -5.98 -8.46 -19.96
CA GLN A 212 -5.24 -9.66 -20.36
C GLN A 212 -3.79 -9.61 -19.88
N ASP A 213 -3.11 -8.49 -20.10
CA ASP A 213 -1.72 -8.30 -19.69
C ASP A 213 -1.56 -8.45 -18.17
N TYR A 214 -2.43 -7.80 -17.38
CA TYR A 214 -2.40 -7.89 -15.92
C TYR A 214 -2.82 -9.27 -15.41
N ALA A 215 -3.74 -9.96 -16.09
CA ALA A 215 -4.10 -11.34 -15.73
C ALA A 215 -2.89 -12.29 -15.86
N GLY A 216 -2.01 -12.07 -16.84
CA GLY A 216 -0.73 -12.80 -16.97
C GLY A 216 0.24 -12.56 -15.80
N LEU A 217 0.06 -11.47 -15.05
CA LEU A 217 0.81 -11.16 -13.82
C LEU A 217 0.02 -11.51 -12.55
N HIS A 218 -1.09 -12.24 -12.68
CA HIS A 218 -2.02 -12.55 -11.58
C HIS A 218 -2.58 -11.30 -10.87
N ILE A 219 -2.72 -10.20 -11.60
CA ILE A 219 -3.29 -8.94 -11.10
C ILE A 219 -4.70 -8.77 -11.67
N LYS A 220 -5.65 -8.48 -10.79
CA LYS A 220 -7.03 -8.10 -11.14
C LYS A 220 -7.38 -6.78 -10.45
N PHE A 221 -7.62 -5.74 -11.23
CA PHE A 221 -8.11 -4.46 -10.72
C PHE A 221 -9.62 -4.49 -10.49
N ASP A 222 -10.08 -3.91 -9.37
CA ASP A 222 -11.50 -3.72 -9.10
C ASP A 222 -12.10 -2.62 -9.99
N VAL A 223 -11.32 -1.55 -10.23
CA VAL A 223 -11.76 -0.35 -10.96
C VAL A 223 -10.66 0.14 -11.89
N TYR A 224 -11.01 0.35 -13.16
CA TYR A 224 -10.16 1.02 -14.16
C TYR A 224 -10.52 2.51 -14.21
N SER A 225 -9.96 3.28 -13.27
CA SER A 225 -10.08 4.75 -13.21
C SER A 225 -9.16 5.42 -14.24
N GLY A 226 -9.44 6.67 -14.58
CA GLY A 226 -8.55 7.46 -15.43
C GLY A 226 -8.79 8.95 -15.27
N GLN A 227 -7.78 9.73 -15.65
CA GLN A 227 -7.80 11.20 -15.56
C GLN A 227 -8.98 11.84 -16.30
N SER A 228 -9.52 11.19 -17.33
CA SER A 228 -10.70 11.64 -18.08
C SER A 228 -12.01 11.59 -17.28
N GLN A 229 -12.05 10.86 -16.15
CA GLN A 229 -13.22 10.81 -15.28
C GLN A 229 -13.37 12.06 -14.39
N VAL A 230 -12.36 12.94 -14.40
CA VAL A 230 -12.37 14.21 -13.67
C VAL A 230 -12.61 15.36 -14.64
N SER A 231 -13.86 15.84 -14.70
CA SER A 231 -14.23 16.94 -15.59
C SER A 231 -13.64 18.29 -15.15
N HIS A 232 -13.62 19.27 -16.06
CA HIS A 232 -13.15 20.63 -15.76
C HIS A 232 -14.02 21.33 -14.70
N GLU A 233 -15.33 21.12 -14.74
CA GLU A 233 -16.28 21.63 -13.74
C GLU A 233 -15.97 21.02 -12.37
N SER A 234 -15.69 19.72 -12.34
CA SER A 234 -15.33 18.99 -11.13
C SER A 234 -14.03 19.53 -10.52
N MET A 235 -13.04 19.87 -11.34
CA MET A 235 -11.80 20.51 -10.87
C MET A 235 -12.04 21.92 -10.30
N ASN A 236 -13.00 22.68 -10.85
CA ASN A 236 -13.34 24.00 -10.31
C ASN A 236 -13.90 23.93 -8.88
N VAL A 237 -14.59 22.84 -8.51
CA VAL A 237 -15.06 22.60 -7.13
C VAL A 237 -13.88 22.50 -6.17
N ALA A 238 -12.84 21.72 -6.54
CA ALA A 238 -11.63 21.60 -5.75
C ALA A 238 -10.90 22.95 -5.62
N LEU A 239 -10.80 23.72 -6.71
CA LEU A 239 -10.20 25.06 -6.67
C LEU A 239 -10.96 26.04 -5.76
N LYS A 240 -12.29 25.99 -5.77
CA LYS A 240 -13.12 26.81 -4.89
C LYS A 240 -12.85 26.48 -3.42
N LEU A 241 -12.83 25.20 -3.07
CA LEU A 241 -12.52 24.73 -1.73
C LEU A 241 -11.11 25.14 -1.27
N LEU A 242 -10.10 25.04 -2.15
CA LEU A 242 -8.74 25.49 -1.86
C LEU A 242 -8.66 27.00 -1.59
N LYS A 243 -9.45 27.81 -2.30
CA LYS A 243 -9.52 29.26 -2.09
C LYS A 243 -10.24 29.60 -0.79
N GLU A 244 -11.37 28.96 -0.50
CA GLU A 244 -12.15 29.15 0.72
C GLU A 244 -11.32 28.83 1.98
N LYS A 245 -10.45 27.81 1.90
CA LYS A 245 -9.51 27.46 2.98
C LYS A 245 -8.24 28.31 3.01
N GLY A 246 -8.09 29.30 2.12
CA GLY A 246 -6.90 30.15 2.04
C GLY A 246 -5.61 29.42 1.64
N ILE A 247 -5.72 28.23 1.04
CA ILE A 247 -4.57 27.41 0.60
C ILE A 247 -4.11 27.87 -0.79
N ALA A 248 -5.09 28.13 -1.67
CA ALA A 248 -4.84 28.67 -3.00
C ALA A 248 -4.81 30.20 -2.95
N ILE A 249 -3.68 30.78 -3.36
CA ILE A 249 -3.48 32.23 -3.44
C ILE A 249 -3.25 32.67 -4.88
N LYS A 250 -3.72 33.87 -5.21
CA LYS A 250 -3.44 34.48 -6.50
C LYS A 250 -2.03 35.05 -6.49
N TYR A 251 -1.19 34.61 -7.43
CA TYR A 251 0.17 35.12 -7.62
C TYR A 251 0.28 35.70 -9.03
N HIS A 252 0.32 37.02 -9.13
CA HIS A 252 0.04 37.77 -10.37
C HIS A 252 -1.31 37.35 -10.99
N VAL A 253 -1.27 36.48 -11.99
CA VAL A 253 -2.42 36.04 -12.79
C VAL A 253 -2.55 34.52 -12.81
N THR A 254 -1.71 33.80 -12.06
CA THR A 254 -1.82 32.37 -11.83
C THR A 254 -2.36 32.10 -10.43
N LEU A 255 -2.94 30.92 -10.25
CA LEU A 255 -3.33 30.43 -8.94
C LEU A 255 -2.29 29.40 -8.48
N ILE A 256 -1.75 29.59 -7.29
CA ILE A 256 -0.70 28.74 -6.72
C ILE A 256 -1.07 28.31 -5.30
N CYS A 257 -0.45 27.23 -4.83
CA CYS A 257 -0.32 26.92 -3.41
C CYS A 257 1.12 27.22 -2.98
N ASP A 258 1.29 28.13 -2.01
CA ASP A 258 2.60 28.40 -1.42
C ASP A 258 2.88 27.41 -0.29
N LEU A 259 3.90 26.57 -0.48
CA LEU A 259 4.34 25.53 0.43
C LEU A 259 5.80 25.75 0.88
N ASN A 260 6.33 26.97 0.73
CA ASN A 260 7.70 27.30 1.14
C ASN A 260 7.94 27.05 2.63
N ALA A 261 6.93 27.31 3.47
CA ALA A 261 6.96 27.02 4.91
C ALA A 261 7.26 25.53 5.22
N TYR A 262 7.01 24.64 4.26
CA TYR A 262 7.24 23.19 4.36
C TYR A 262 8.45 22.72 3.54
N LYS A 263 9.26 23.64 2.99
CA LYS A 263 10.39 23.35 2.09
C LYS A 263 9.97 22.63 0.79
N LEU A 264 8.73 22.82 0.34
CA LEU A 264 8.19 22.20 -0.88
C LEU A 264 8.03 23.18 -2.05
N GLY A 265 8.43 24.44 -1.88
CA GLY A 265 8.33 25.46 -2.92
C GLY A 265 6.91 25.95 -3.18
N ARG A 266 6.66 26.42 -4.40
CA ARG A 266 5.33 26.85 -4.88
C ARG A 266 4.87 25.90 -5.96
N THR A 267 3.61 25.47 -5.89
CA THR A 267 2.99 24.63 -6.92
C THR A 267 1.88 25.41 -7.61
N ILE A 268 1.87 25.37 -8.94
CA ILE A 268 0.85 26.05 -9.74
C ILE A 268 -0.34 25.11 -9.86
N ILE A 269 -1.53 25.59 -9.52
CA ILE A 269 -2.78 24.82 -9.60
C ILE A 269 -3.67 25.26 -10.76
N ARG A 270 -3.52 26.52 -11.20
CA ARG A 270 -4.17 27.05 -12.41
C ARG A 270 -3.28 28.07 -13.10
N LYS A 271 -3.11 27.89 -14.41
CA LYS A 271 -2.35 28.81 -15.27
C LYS A 271 -3.15 30.09 -15.58
N ARG A 272 -2.48 31.07 -16.22
CA ARG A 272 -3.04 32.37 -16.63
C ARG A 272 -4.19 32.22 -17.63
N ASP A 273 -4.06 31.27 -18.56
CA ASP A 273 -5.03 30.90 -19.59
C ASP A 273 -6.29 30.21 -19.01
N GLY A 274 -6.32 29.97 -17.71
CA GLY A 274 -7.41 29.28 -17.04
C GLY A 274 -7.27 27.76 -17.04
N THR A 275 -6.22 27.20 -17.67
CA THR A 275 -5.98 25.76 -17.74
C THR A 275 -5.64 25.18 -16.36
N ASN A 276 -6.35 24.13 -15.98
CA ASN A 276 -6.10 23.37 -14.76
C ASN A 276 -4.90 22.44 -14.94
N LEU A 277 -4.07 22.31 -13.90
CA LEU A 277 -2.88 21.46 -13.92
C LEU A 277 -3.13 20.08 -13.27
N TYR A 278 -2.23 19.14 -13.52
CA TYR A 278 -2.30 17.76 -13.00
C TYR A 278 -2.55 17.69 -11.49
N ILE A 279 -1.90 18.54 -10.69
CA ILE A 279 -2.10 18.56 -9.24
C ILE A 279 -3.56 18.88 -8.84
N THR A 280 -4.24 19.75 -9.58
CA THR A 280 -5.65 20.09 -9.33
C THR A 280 -6.56 18.91 -9.65
N ARG A 281 -6.23 18.15 -10.70
CA ARG A 281 -6.92 16.92 -11.07
C ARG A 281 -6.75 15.86 -9.99
N ASP A 282 -5.52 15.65 -9.52
CA ASP A 282 -5.20 14.66 -8.47
C ASP A 282 -5.91 14.99 -7.15
N ILE A 283 -5.95 16.27 -6.75
CA ILE A 283 -6.70 16.74 -5.58
C ILE A 283 -8.19 16.42 -5.74
N ARG A 284 -8.76 16.72 -6.91
CA ARG A 284 -10.18 16.44 -7.14
C ARG A 284 -10.47 14.94 -7.10
N GLU A 285 -9.60 14.14 -7.71
CA GLU A 285 -9.74 12.68 -7.74
C GLU A 285 -9.65 12.08 -6.34
N ALA A 286 -8.72 12.55 -5.50
CA ALA A 286 -8.61 12.12 -4.11
C ALA A 286 -9.89 12.37 -3.31
N ILE A 287 -10.47 13.58 -3.46
CA ILE A 287 -11.75 13.93 -2.84
C ILE A 287 -12.86 12.99 -3.32
N GLN A 288 -12.95 12.75 -4.63
CA GLN A 288 -13.95 11.88 -5.26
C GLN A 288 -13.86 10.44 -4.77
N ARG A 289 -12.63 9.91 -4.65
CA ARG A 289 -12.37 8.57 -4.12
C ARG A 289 -12.75 8.49 -2.64
N TYR A 290 -12.48 9.53 -1.85
CA TYR A 290 -12.89 9.56 -0.46
C TYR A 290 -14.41 9.64 -0.30
N GLU A 291 -15.08 10.48 -1.09
CA GLU A 291 -16.55 10.59 -1.16
C GLU A 291 -17.19 9.23 -1.48
N LYS A 292 -16.63 8.52 -2.47
CA LYS A 292 -17.17 7.25 -2.96
C LYS A 292 -16.89 6.07 -2.03
N TYR A 293 -15.67 5.92 -1.54
CA TYR A 293 -15.25 4.69 -0.85
C TYR A 293 -15.19 4.84 0.67
N LYS A 294 -15.07 6.08 1.18
CA LYS A 294 -14.86 6.38 2.61
C LYS A 294 -13.75 5.49 3.19
N PHE A 295 -12.60 5.52 2.53
CA PHE A 295 -11.46 4.67 2.85
C PHE A 295 -10.75 5.15 4.12
N ASP A 296 -10.06 4.25 4.82
CA ASP A 296 -9.21 4.56 5.97
C ASP A 296 -7.77 4.88 5.55
N LYS A 297 -7.32 4.33 4.43
CA LYS A 297 -5.99 4.58 3.89
C LYS A 297 -5.99 4.56 2.37
N MET A 298 -5.16 5.40 1.77
CA MET A 298 -4.91 5.41 0.35
C MET A 298 -3.41 5.33 0.10
N ILE A 299 -3.01 4.47 -0.83
CA ILE A 299 -1.61 4.21 -1.17
C ILE A 299 -1.43 4.49 -2.66
N HIS A 300 -0.52 5.41 -2.98
CA HIS A 300 -0.10 5.70 -4.35
C HIS A 300 1.24 5.03 -4.63
N VAL A 301 1.26 4.09 -5.58
CA VAL A 301 2.48 3.43 -6.05
C VAL A 301 2.94 4.12 -7.33
N VAL A 302 3.81 5.12 -7.17
CA VAL A 302 4.37 5.93 -8.25
C VAL A 302 5.90 5.83 -8.27
N ALA A 303 6.52 6.18 -9.40
CA ALA A 303 7.97 6.22 -9.51
C ALA A 303 8.56 7.43 -8.74
N SER A 304 9.77 7.28 -8.18
CA SER A 304 10.45 8.31 -7.38
C SER A 304 10.68 9.64 -8.11
N ARG A 305 10.65 9.64 -9.45
CA ARG A 305 10.69 10.87 -10.24
C ARG A 305 9.53 11.83 -9.94
N GLN A 306 8.46 11.34 -9.31
CA GLN A 306 7.29 12.14 -8.91
C GLN A 306 7.29 12.57 -7.43
N ASP A 307 8.37 12.34 -6.68
CA ASP A 307 8.42 12.59 -5.23
C ASP A 307 8.01 14.03 -4.85
N LEU A 308 8.52 15.04 -5.55
CA LEU A 308 8.17 16.44 -5.26
C LEU A 308 6.68 16.71 -5.51
N HIS A 309 6.14 16.22 -6.63
CA HIS A 309 4.72 16.38 -6.97
C HIS A 309 3.84 15.72 -5.90
N LEU A 310 4.17 14.49 -5.51
CA LEU A 310 3.41 13.75 -4.50
C LEU A 310 3.53 14.42 -3.12
N ALA A 311 4.71 14.90 -2.73
CA ALA A 311 4.90 15.61 -1.47
C ALA A 311 4.09 16.92 -1.42
N GLN A 312 4.07 17.68 -2.51
CA GLN A 312 3.23 18.88 -2.64
C GLN A 312 1.75 18.52 -2.56
N PHE A 313 1.31 17.50 -3.31
CA PHE A 313 -0.06 17.01 -3.31
C PHE A 313 -0.54 16.58 -1.91
N VAL A 314 0.23 15.72 -1.23
CA VAL A 314 -0.08 15.26 0.14
C VAL A 314 -0.14 16.43 1.09
N LYS A 315 0.80 17.39 1.00
CA LYS A 315 0.80 18.57 1.88
C LYS A 315 -0.42 19.47 1.61
N VAL A 316 -0.88 19.58 0.37
CA VAL A 316 -2.10 20.33 0.06
C VAL A 316 -3.32 19.64 0.68
N LEU A 317 -3.46 18.32 0.57
CA LEU A 317 -4.55 17.56 1.20
C LEU A 317 -4.54 17.68 2.73
N ASP A 318 -3.37 17.56 3.35
CA ASP A 318 -3.16 17.76 4.79
C ASP A 318 -3.65 19.15 5.24
N ARG A 319 -3.28 20.21 4.50
CA ARG A 319 -3.77 21.57 4.76
C ARG A 319 -5.28 21.73 4.54
N MET A 320 -5.89 20.90 3.69
CA MET A 320 -7.34 20.88 3.52
C MET A 320 -8.06 20.23 4.71
N GLY A 321 -7.34 19.48 5.56
CA GLY A 321 -7.92 18.63 6.61
C GLY A 321 -8.57 17.37 6.04
N ALA A 322 -8.03 16.87 4.92
CA ALA A 322 -8.49 15.68 4.20
C ALA A 322 -7.51 14.50 4.37
#